data_AF-A0A378BJG7-F1
#
_entry.id   AF-A0A378BJG7-F1
#
_cell.length_a   1.000
_cell.length_b   1.000
_cell.length_c   1.000
_cell.angle_alpha   90.00
_cell.angle_beta   90.00
_cell.angle_gamma   90.00
#
_symmetry.space_group_name_H-M   'P 1'
#
loop_
_entity.id
_entity.type
_entity.pdbx_description
1 polymer ?
#
loop_
_entity_poly.entity_id
_entity_poly.type
_entity_poly.pdbx_seq_one_letter_code
_entity_poly.pdbx_strand_id
1 'polypeptide(L)'
;MGKVADGKLNRPCRIYAPVGTHETLLAYLVRRLLENGANTSFVNRIADNTLPLDELVADPVSAVEKLAQQEGQAGLPHPKIPLPRDLYGSGRSNSAGLDLGERAPSGLPLLFPAQQRAA
;
A
#
# COMPACT_ATOMS: atom_id res chain seq x y z
N MET A 1 -7.98 1.36 27.17
CA MET A 1 -8.12 0.11 27.94
C MET A 1 -8.77 0.40 29.28
N GLY A 2 -9.96 -0.13 29.58
CA GLY A 2 -10.62 0.05 30.89
C GLY A 2 -12.09 0.41 30.79
N LYS A 3 -12.80 0.43 31.93
CA LYS A 3 -14.26 0.54 32.01
C LYS A 3 -14.76 1.88 31.46
N VAL A 4 -15.94 1.87 30.84
CA VAL A 4 -16.61 3.08 30.32
C VAL A 4 -16.89 4.09 31.44
N ALA A 5 -17.16 3.62 32.65
CA ALA A 5 -17.37 4.45 33.83
C ALA A 5 -16.19 5.38 34.16
N ASP A 6 -14.97 5.02 33.73
CA ASP A 6 -13.76 5.83 33.92
C ASP A 6 -13.49 6.76 32.72
N GLY A 7 -14.46 6.96 31.82
CA GLY A 7 -14.28 7.71 30.56
C GLY A 7 -13.42 6.98 29.51
N LYS A 8 -13.21 5.67 29.66
CA LYS A 8 -12.36 4.87 28.76
C LYS A 8 -13.20 4.13 27.72
N LEU A 9 -12.56 3.65 26.65
CA LEU A 9 -13.26 3.04 25.51
C LEU A 9 -13.80 1.62 25.75
N ASN A 10 -13.46 0.95 26.87
CA ASN A 10 -13.77 -0.47 27.12
C ASN A 10 -13.48 -1.43 25.95
N ARG A 11 -12.44 -1.10 25.17
CA ARG A 11 -11.95 -1.91 24.06
C ARG A 11 -10.55 -2.44 24.39
N PRO A 12 -10.28 -3.74 24.24
CA PRO A 12 -8.94 -4.28 24.32
C PRO A 12 -8.10 -3.79 23.13
N CYS A 13 -6.80 -3.60 23.35
CA CYS A 13 -5.80 -3.19 22.39
C CYS A 13 -4.54 -4.03 22.67
N ARG A 14 -3.97 -4.66 21.64
CA ARG A 14 -2.76 -5.46 21.78
C ARG A 14 -1.57 -4.63 21.32
N ILE A 15 -0.54 -4.54 22.16
CA ILE A 15 0.71 -3.88 21.80
C ILE A 15 1.58 -4.87 21.06
N TYR A 16 2.00 -4.49 19.86
CA TYR A 16 3.06 -5.19 19.13
C TYR A 16 4.40 -4.59 19.55
N ALA A 17 5.24 -5.38 20.23
CA ALA A 17 6.55 -4.97 20.70
C ALA A 17 7.63 -5.61 19.81
N PRO A 18 8.45 -4.81 19.08
CA PRO A 18 9.56 -5.36 18.31
C PRO A 18 10.64 -5.91 19.26
N VAL A 19 11.13 -7.12 18.98
CA VAL A 19 12.14 -7.82 19.80
C VAL A 19 13.26 -8.29 18.88
N GLY A 20 14.51 -7.96 19.22
CA GLY A 20 15.70 -8.33 18.45
C GLY A 20 16.94 -7.59 18.93
N THR A 21 18.08 -7.92 18.34
CA THR A 21 19.33 -7.18 18.57
C THR A 21 19.28 -5.82 17.86
N HIS A 22 20.22 -4.93 18.21
CA HIS A 22 20.34 -3.62 17.55
C HIS A 22 20.49 -3.73 16.03
N GLU A 23 21.33 -4.65 15.56
CA GLU A 23 21.55 -4.90 14.13
C GLU A 23 20.27 -5.34 13.40
N THR A 24 19.50 -6.26 13.99
CA THR A 24 18.23 -6.72 13.42
C THR A 24 17.19 -5.61 13.35
N LEU A 25 17.13 -4.74 14.37
CA LEU A 25 16.19 -3.62 14.40
C LEU A 25 16.55 -2.53 13.39
N LEU A 26 17.84 -2.25 13.18
CA LEU A 26 18.29 -1.23 12.21
C LEU A 26 17.84 -1.54 10.79
N ALA A 27 17.96 -2.79 10.36
CA ALA A 27 17.51 -3.22 9.02
C ALA A 27 16.00 -3.00 8.81
N TYR A 28 15.21 -3.05 9.88
CA TYR A 28 13.76 -2.85 9.84
C TYR A 28 13.33 -1.39 10.06
N LEU A 29 14.22 -0.58 10.64
CA LEU A 29 13.88 0.75 11.15
C LEU A 29 13.39 1.69 10.06
N VAL A 30 14.04 1.69 8.89
CA VAL A 30 13.68 2.57 7.78
C VAL A 30 12.22 2.33 7.34
N ARG A 31 11.80 1.07 7.22
CA ARG A 31 10.41 0.74 6.86
C ARG A 31 9.43 1.27 7.89
N ARG A 32 9.78 1.15 9.18
CA ARG A 32 8.92 1.58 10.30
C ARG A 32 8.78 3.10 10.39
N LEU A 33 9.85 3.82 10.07
CA LEU A 33 9.86 5.28 10.01
C LEU A 33 9.04 5.78 8.82
N LEU A 34 9.22 5.20 7.63
CA LEU A 34 8.47 5.60 6.43
C LEU A 34 6.95 5.36 6.57
N GLU A 35 6.55 4.31 7.28
CA GLU A 35 5.13 4.01 7.55
C GLU A 35 4.44 5.16 8.30
N ASN A 36 5.08 5.70 9.34
CA ASN A 36 4.46 6.74 10.17
C ASN A 36 4.83 8.16 9.75
N GLY A 37 5.94 8.36 9.03
CA GLY A 37 6.45 9.67 8.61
C GLY A 37 6.08 10.10 7.20
N ALA A 38 5.35 9.29 6.43
CA ALA A 38 4.84 9.71 5.12
C ALA A 38 3.82 10.86 5.27
N ASN A 39 3.76 11.79 4.31
CA ASN A 39 2.81 12.91 4.33
C ASN A 39 1.34 12.46 4.42
N THR A 40 1.02 11.29 3.88
CA THR A 40 -0.31 10.68 3.92
C THR A 40 -0.59 9.89 5.20
N SER A 41 0.40 9.70 6.08
CA SER A 41 0.26 9.00 7.36
C SER A 41 -0.59 9.82 8.33
N PHE A 42 -1.55 9.16 8.99
CA PHE A 42 -2.32 9.74 10.08
C PHE A 42 -1.42 10.22 11.23
N VAL A 43 -0.40 9.44 11.60
CA VAL A 43 0.53 9.78 12.70
C VAL A 43 1.37 11.01 12.36
N ASN A 44 1.78 11.18 11.09
CA ASN A 44 2.48 12.38 10.66
C ASN A 44 1.54 13.60 10.67
N ARG A 45 0.32 13.43 10.12
CA ARG A 45 -0.66 14.52 9.99
C ARG A 45 -1.20 15.00 11.34
N ILE A 46 -1.40 14.13 12.33
CA ILE A 46 -1.87 14.53 13.66
C ILE A 46 -0.82 15.30 14.47
N ALA A 47 0.46 15.13 14.14
CA ALA A 47 1.54 15.91 14.76
C ALA A 47 1.65 17.34 14.19
N ASP A 48 1.03 17.60 13.03
CA ASP A 48 1.01 18.90 12.38
C ASP A 48 -0.18 19.74 12.88
N ASN A 49 0.11 20.72 13.73
CA ASN A 49 -0.90 21.62 14.31
C ASN A 49 -1.50 22.62 13.29
N THR A 50 -1.00 22.65 12.05
CA THR A 50 -1.53 23.52 10.99
C THR A 50 -2.70 22.89 10.24
N LEU A 51 -2.88 21.57 10.35
CA LEU A 51 -3.95 20.85 9.69
C LEU A 51 -5.25 20.88 10.53
N PRO A 52 -6.40 21.20 9.92
CA PRO A 52 -7.67 21.17 10.63
C PRO A 52 -8.08 19.72 10.96
N LEU A 53 -8.65 19.52 12.15
CA LEU A 53 -9.01 18.19 12.63
C LEU A 53 -10.06 17.51 11.73
N ASP A 54 -10.97 18.29 11.14
CA ASP A 54 -12.01 17.80 10.24
C ASP A 54 -11.44 17.10 8.99
N GLU A 55 -10.27 17.52 8.50
CA GLU A 55 -9.57 16.85 7.40
C GLU A 55 -8.94 15.52 7.80
N LEU A 56 -8.64 15.33 9.09
CA LEU A 56 -8.04 14.11 9.61
C LEU A 56 -9.09 13.02 9.87
N VAL A 57 -10.30 13.43 10.25
CA VAL A 57 -11.44 12.54 10.54
C VAL A 57 -12.45 12.43 9.39
N ALA A 58 -12.12 13.00 8.24
CA ALA A 58 -12.93 12.90 7.03
C ALA A 58 -13.19 11.43 6.65
N ASP A 59 -14.42 11.14 6.20
CA ASP A 59 -14.82 9.79 5.80
C ASP A 59 -14.14 9.38 4.48
N PRO A 60 -13.31 8.31 4.48
CA PRO A 60 -12.63 7.86 3.27
C PRO A 60 -13.61 7.32 2.20
N VAL A 61 -14.79 6.82 2.57
CA VAL A 61 -15.79 6.34 1.60
C VAL A 61 -16.32 7.53 0.80
N SER A 62 -16.79 8.56 1.49
CA SER A 62 -17.21 9.82 0.88
C SER A 62 -16.11 10.47 0.02
N ALA A 63 -14.84 10.37 0.43
CA ALA A 63 -13.72 10.91 -0.35
C ALA A 63 -13.54 10.16 -1.68
N VAL A 64 -13.61 8.82 -1.67
CA VAL A 64 -13.50 7.99 -2.88
C VAL A 64 -14.69 8.23 -3.82
N GLU A 65 -15.91 8.37 -3.28
CA GLU A 65 -17.09 8.65 -4.10
C GLU A 65 -17.01 10.01 -4.82
N LYS A 66 -16.51 11.04 -4.12
CA LYS A 66 -16.28 12.36 -4.73
C LYS A 66 -15.24 12.29 -5.84
N LEU A 67 -14.14 11.57 -5.63
CA LEU A 67 -13.12 11.36 -6.67
C LEU A 67 -13.71 10.60 -7.87
N ALA A 68 -14.50 9.55 -7.63
CA ALA A 68 -15.15 8.80 -8.70
C ALA A 68 -16.08 9.66 -9.56
N GLN A 69 -16.83 10.59 -8.93
CA GLN A 69 -17.66 11.56 -9.67
C GLN A 69 -16.82 12.52 -10.51
N GLN A 70 -15.65 12.94 -10.03
CA GLN A 70 -14.76 13.87 -10.73
C GLN A 70 -13.99 13.20 -11.87
N GLU A 71 -13.53 11.96 -11.66
CA GLU A 71 -12.66 11.25 -12.59
C GLU A 71 -13.44 10.27 -13.51
N GLY A 72 -14.74 10.11 -13.29
CA GLY A 72 -15.65 9.29 -14.09
C GLY A 72 -15.77 7.82 -13.64
N GLN A 73 -14.88 7.33 -12.78
CA GLN A 73 -14.98 6.02 -12.14
C GLN A 73 -14.14 5.95 -10.85
N ALA A 74 -14.51 5.03 -9.95
CA ALA A 74 -13.75 4.79 -8.72
C ALA A 74 -12.51 3.93 -8.98
N GLY A 75 -11.43 4.17 -8.22
CA GLY A 75 -10.25 3.29 -8.19
C GLY A 75 -9.29 3.48 -9.37
N LEU A 76 -9.28 4.66 -10.00
CA LEU A 76 -8.28 4.98 -11.02
C LEU A 76 -6.85 5.00 -10.45
N PRO A 77 -5.84 4.61 -11.24
CA PRO A 77 -4.45 4.76 -10.86
C PRO A 77 -4.09 6.21 -10.61
N HIS A 78 -3.19 6.45 -9.64
CA HIS A 78 -2.71 7.80 -9.36
C HIS A 78 -2.01 8.39 -10.60
N PRO A 79 -2.39 9.59 -11.08
CA PRO A 79 -1.94 10.12 -12.38
C PRO A 79 -0.43 10.38 -12.46
N LYS A 80 0.25 10.53 -11.32
CA LYS A 80 1.71 10.69 -11.24
C LYS A 80 2.49 9.38 -11.15
N ILE A 81 1.82 8.23 -11.15
CA ILE A 81 2.46 6.91 -11.06
C ILE A 81 2.14 6.15 -12.35
N PRO A 82 3.06 6.08 -13.32
CA PRO A 82 2.82 5.36 -14.55
C PRO A 82 2.73 3.85 -14.31
N LEU A 83 1.94 3.17 -15.14
CA LEU A 83 1.94 1.71 -15.17
C LEU A 83 3.32 1.21 -15.63
N PRO A 84 3.75 -0.01 -15.21
CA PRO A 84 5.06 -0.54 -15.59
C PRO A 84 5.34 -0.54 -17.10
N ARG A 85 4.31 -0.76 -17.93
CA ARG A 85 4.41 -0.75 -19.39
C ARG A 85 4.68 0.64 -19.97
N ASP A 86 4.21 1.67 -19.28
CA ASP A 86 4.22 3.07 -19.71
C ASP A 86 5.36 3.86 -19.04
N LEU A 87 6.29 3.18 -18.37
CA LEU A 87 7.38 3.78 -17.60
C LEU A 87 8.21 4.80 -18.41
N TYR A 88 8.34 4.63 -19.73
CA TYR A 88 9.11 5.52 -20.60
C TYR A 88 8.23 6.50 -21.42
N GLY A 89 6.94 6.61 -21.09
CA GLY A 89 5.99 7.49 -21.78
C GLY A 89 5.97 7.28 -23.29
N SER A 90 6.03 8.37 -24.06
CA SER A 90 5.99 8.34 -25.53
C SER A 90 7.28 7.85 -26.19
N GLY A 91 8.36 7.62 -25.44
CA GLY A 91 9.65 7.22 -26.00
C GLY A 91 9.65 5.77 -26.50
N ARG A 92 9.15 4.84 -25.67
CA ARG A 92 8.97 3.41 -26.02
C ARG A 92 8.09 2.70 -24.99
N SER A 93 7.50 1.57 -25.39
CA SER A 93 6.92 0.63 -24.41
C SER A 93 8.04 -0.03 -23.59
N ASN A 94 7.80 -0.23 -22.29
CA ASN A 94 8.64 -1.10 -21.46
C ASN A 94 8.42 -2.58 -21.82
N SER A 95 9.42 -3.42 -21.57
CA SER A 95 9.32 -4.88 -21.71
C SER A 95 8.41 -5.45 -20.61
N ALA A 96 7.68 -6.53 -20.92
CA ALA A 96 6.93 -7.28 -19.92
C ALA A 96 7.85 -8.24 -19.16
N GLY A 97 7.73 -8.28 -17.84
CA GLY A 97 8.37 -9.29 -16.98
C GLY A 97 7.40 -10.43 -16.65
N LEU A 98 7.88 -11.40 -15.88
CA LEU A 98 7.07 -12.46 -15.25
C LEU A 98 7.14 -12.29 -13.73
N ASP A 99 5.99 -12.29 -13.06
CA ASP A 99 5.94 -12.34 -11.59
C ASP A 99 6.16 -13.78 -11.12
N LEU A 100 7.31 -14.04 -10.51
CA LEU A 100 7.68 -15.36 -10.01
C LEU A 100 6.99 -15.71 -8.67
N GLY A 101 6.38 -14.72 -8.01
CA GLY A 101 5.57 -14.92 -6.81
C GLY A 101 4.11 -15.26 -7.12
N GLU A 102 3.66 -14.97 -8.34
CA GLU A 102 2.32 -15.35 -8.80
C GLU A 102 2.28 -16.85 -9.07
N ARG A 103 1.48 -17.58 -8.29
CA ARG A 103 1.26 -18.99 -8.55
C ARG A 103 0.42 -19.10 -9.82
N ALA A 104 0.93 -19.81 -10.82
CA ALA A 104 0.19 -20.06 -12.05
C ALA A 104 -1.24 -20.55 -11.72
N PRO A 105 -2.28 -19.97 -12.35
CA PRO A 105 -3.65 -20.40 -12.11
C PRO A 105 -3.73 -21.91 -12.39
N SER A 106 -4.35 -22.64 -11.46
CA SER A 106 -4.53 -24.09 -11.53
C SER A 106 -5.36 -24.45 -12.77
N GLY A 107 -4.71 -24.65 -13.91
CA GLY A 107 -5.41 -24.96 -15.17
C GLY A 107 -4.67 -24.65 -16.48
N LEU A 108 -3.54 -23.95 -16.47
CA LEU A 108 -2.75 -23.72 -17.70
C LEU A 108 -1.57 -24.71 -17.78
N PRO A 109 -1.43 -25.48 -18.88
CA PRO A 109 -0.27 -26.33 -19.08
C PRO A 109 0.99 -25.44 -19.15
N LEU A 110 2.02 -25.86 -18.42
CA LEU A 110 3.32 -25.20 -18.38
C LEU A 110 3.79 -24.91 -19.81
N LEU A 111 3.93 -23.62 -20.15
CA LEU A 111 4.65 -23.16 -21.34
C LEU A 111 6.15 -23.46 -21.15
N PHE A 112 6.51 -24.73 -21.25
CA PHE A 112 7.84 -25.13 -21.69
C PHE A 112 7.69 -25.59 -23.14
N PRO A 113 8.32 -24.93 -24.12
CA PRO A 113 8.35 -25.47 -25.46
C PRO A 113 9.08 -26.81 -25.42
N ALA A 114 8.38 -27.88 -25.80
CA ALA A 114 8.99 -29.16 -26.08
C ALA A 114 10.13 -28.92 -27.08
N GLN A 115 11.37 -29.18 -26.67
CA GLN A 115 12.50 -29.27 -27.59
C GLN A 115 12.11 -30.23 -28.70
N GLN A 116 12.09 -29.72 -29.94
CA GLN A 116 12.01 -30.52 -31.14
C GLN A 116 13.14 -31.55 -31.12
N ARG A 117 12.80 -32.82 -30.95
CA ARG A 117 13.65 -33.91 -31.42
C ARG A 117 13.36 -34.07 -32.92
N ALA A 118 14.27 -33.54 -33.72
CA ALA A 118 14.43 -33.91 -35.12
C ALA A 118 15.49 -35.02 -35.19
N ALA A 119 15.05 -36.19 -35.68
CA ALA A 119 15.75 -37.25 -36.42
C ALA A 119 15.01 -38.57 -36.17
#